data_AF-A0A9W6XVE1-F1
#
_entry.id   AF-A0A9W6XVE1-F1
#
_cell.length_a   1.000
_cell.length_b   1.000
_cell.length_c   1.000
_cell.angle_alpha   90.00
_cell.angle_beta   90.00
_cell.angle_gamma   90.00
#
_symmetry.space_group_name_H-M   'P 1'
#
loop_
_entity.id
_entity.type
_entity.pdbx_description
1 polymer ?
#
loop_
_entity_poly.entity_id
_entity_poly.type
_entity_poly.pdbx_seq_one_letter_code
_entity_poly.pdbx_strand_id
1 'polypeptide(L)'
;MLQSIRYESRVVGLSSTLVKLHYRGWTSKWDEWIDRTSSRIAPLHTKVQNWRDFKVGNAVMVGRQVATKKYPEWHNAVVTAVTACEGCEVDGCLRIEVDIDGSKQWMDAQDEMLCPPGTHKAINSSMLKHMAPLF
;
A
#
# COMPACT_ATOMS: atom_id res chain seq x y z
N MET A 1 -5.38 19.02 -22.60
CA MET A 1 -4.17 18.57 -21.90
C MET A 1 -4.41 17.16 -21.38
N LEU A 2 -3.67 16.17 -21.88
CA LEU A 2 -3.65 14.84 -21.26
C LEU A 2 -2.87 14.98 -19.94
N GLN A 3 -3.52 14.78 -18.80
CA GLN A 3 -2.79 14.64 -17.55
C GLN A 3 -1.92 13.39 -17.64
N SER A 4 -0.62 13.53 -17.45
CA SER A 4 0.28 12.40 -17.32
C SER A 4 -0.07 11.63 -16.05
N ILE A 5 -0.35 10.33 -16.19
CA ILE A 5 -0.62 9.46 -15.03
C ILE A 5 0.65 9.35 -14.20
N ARG A 6 0.51 9.44 -12.87
CA ARG A 6 1.60 9.37 -11.90
C ARG A 6 1.35 8.19 -10.97
N TYR A 7 2.42 7.50 -10.59
CA TYR A 7 2.37 6.33 -9.71
C TYR A 7 3.31 6.54 -8.53
N GLU A 8 2.91 6.03 -7.38
CA GLU A 8 3.78 5.98 -6.21
C GLU A 8 4.91 4.96 -6.47
N SER A 9 6.15 5.32 -6.14
CA SER A 9 7.31 4.47 -6.37
C SER A 9 8.34 4.60 -5.26
N ARG A 10 9.13 3.55 -5.04
CA ARG A 10 10.29 3.53 -4.14
C ARG A 10 11.59 3.42 -4.91
N VAL A 11 12.63 4.07 -4.41
CA VAL A 11 13.99 3.83 -4.92
C VAL A 11 14.48 2.51 -4.34
N VAL A 12 14.84 1.56 -5.21
CA VAL A 12 15.34 0.22 -4.85
C VAL A 12 16.77 -0.02 -5.32
N GLY A 13 17.39 0.95 -5.97
CA GLY A 13 18.77 0.89 -6.43
C GLY A 13 19.29 2.25 -6.82
N LEU A 14 20.60 2.45 -6.64
CA LEU A 14 21.29 3.69 -6.94
C LEU A 14 22.49 3.41 -7.86
N SER A 15 22.70 4.32 -8.79
CA SER A 15 23.93 4.45 -9.58
C SER A 15 24.40 5.92 -9.50
N SER A 16 25.50 6.26 -10.16
CA SER A 16 26.01 7.63 -10.22
C SER A 16 24.96 8.60 -10.79
N THR A 17 24.36 8.26 -11.92
CA THR A 17 23.39 9.11 -12.66
C THR A 17 21.96 8.57 -12.67
N LEU A 18 21.76 7.30 -12.32
CA LEU A 18 20.47 6.62 -12.41
C LEU A 18 19.93 6.23 -11.02
N VAL A 19 18.61 6.15 -10.92
CA VAL A 19 17.88 5.51 -9.82
C VAL A 19 17.04 4.36 -10.38
N LYS A 20 17.00 3.24 -9.66
CA LYS A 20 16.06 2.15 -9.96
C LYS A 20 14.78 2.38 -9.17
N LEU A 21 13.66 2.51 -9.87
CA LEU A 21 12.34 2.70 -9.28
C LEU A 21 11.58 1.38 -9.26
N HIS A 22 10.95 1.11 -8.12
CA HIS A 22 9.91 0.10 -7.96
C HIS A 22 8.56 0.79 -7.86
N TYR A 23 7.63 0.43 -8.74
CA TYR A 23 6.26 0.93 -8.71
C TYR A 23 5.42 0.16 -7.70
N ARG A 24 4.83 0.86 -6.72
CA ARG A 24 4.10 0.20 -5.64
C ARG A 24 2.83 -0.49 -6.14
N GLY A 25 2.58 -1.70 -5.65
CA GLY A 25 1.50 -2.58 -6.10
C GLY A 25 1.77 -3.28 -7.44
N TRP A 26 2.94 -3.07 -8.06
CA TRP A 26 3.30 -3.70 -9.33
C TRP A 26 4.38 -4.74 -9.08
N THR A 27 4.44 -5.76 -9.95
CA THR A 27 5.54 -6.74 -9.85
C THR A 27 6.86 -6.12 -10.29
N SER A 28 7.97 -6.59 -9.72
CA SER A 28 9.31 -6.05 -9.97
C SER A 28 9.80 -6.14 -11.42
N LYS A 29 9.07 -6.86 -12.30
CA LYS A 29 9.33 -6.86 -13.74
C LYS A 29 9.14 -5.48 -14.40
N TRP A 30 8.38 -4.60 -13.74
CA TRP A 30 8.13 -3.23 -14.17
C TRP A 30 9.11 -2.24 -13.56
N ASP A 31 10.03 -2.70 -12.70
CA ASP A 31 11.08 -1.82 -12.18
C ASP A 31 11.94 -1.30 -13.33
N GLU A 32 12.30 -0.03 -13.27
CA GLU A 32 13.12 0.59 -14.31
C GLU A 32 14.23 1.46 -13.73
N TRP A 33 15.31 1.59 -14.49
CA TRP A 33 16.35 2.58 -14.23
C TRP A 33 16.02 3.86 -14.98
N ILE A 34 16.09 5.00 -14.29
CA ILE A 34 15.80 6.32 -14.85
C ILE A 34 16.82 7.35 -14.38
N ASP A 35 17.09 8.36 -15.21
CA ASP A 35 17.94 9.49 -14.84
C ASP A 35 17.40 10.21 -13.58
N ARG A 36 18.32 10.50 -12.66
CA ARG A 36 18.05 11.22 -11.40
C ARG A 36 17.52 12.64 -11.59
N THR A 37 17.58 13.17 -12.80
CA THR A 37 17.09 14.51 -13.17
C THR A 37 15.87 14.45 -14.09
N SER A 38 15.35 13.25 -14.37
CA SER A 38 14.20 13.08 -15.27
C SER A 38 12.96 13.82 -14.77
N SER A 39 12.21 14.47 -15.66
CA SER A 39 10.92 15.10 -15.33
C SER A 39 9.81 14.10 -14.96
N ARG A 40 10.06 12.81 -15.20
CA ARG A 40 9.17 11.69 -14.82
C ARG A 40 9.18 11.43 -13.31
N ILE A 41 10.25 11.81 -12.61
CA ILE A 41 10.31 11.75 -11.14
C ILE A 41 9.86 13.08 -10.52
N ALA A 42 9.26 13.00 -9.35
CA ALA A 42 8.84 14.15 -8.56
C ALA A 42 8.97 13.79 -7.07
N PRO A 43 9.10 14.77 -6.16
CA PRO A 43 9.12 14.48 -4.74
C PRO A 43 7.86 13.72 -4.31
N LEU A 44 8.02 12.81 -3.34
CA LEU A 44 6.97 11.91 -2.89
C LEU A 44 5.72 12.71 -2.46
N HIS A 45 4.54 12.21 -2.84
CA HIS A 45 3.23 12.80 -2.55
C HIS A 45 2.94 14.21 -3.09
N THR A 46 3.78 14.75 -3.99
CA THR A 46 3.49 16.04 -4.67
C THR A 46 2.55 15.92 -5.86
N LYS A 47 2.39 14.71 -6.41
CA LYS A 47 1.57 14.43 -7.61
C LYS A 47 0.55 13.32 -7.40
N VAL A 48 0.62 12.60 -6.28
CA VAL A 48 -0.30 11.54 -5.88
C VAL A 48 -0.62 11.72 -4.40
N GLN A 49 -1.83 11.42 -3.97
CA GLN A 49 -2.21 11.48 -2.56
C GLN A 49 -1.37 10.49 -1.75
N ASN A 50 -0.96 10.88 -0.54
CA ASN A 50 -0.40 9.95 0.43
C ASN A 50 -1.52 9.07 1.00
N TRP A 51 -1.91 8.02 0.28
CA TRP A 51 -2.95 7.11 0.75
C TRP A 51 -2.51 6.29 1.99
N ARG A 52 -1.19 6.21 2.24
CA ARG A 52 -0.58 5.52 3.39
C ARG A 52 -0.37 6.41 4.61
N ASP A 53 -0.92 7.63 4.61
CA ASP A 53 -1.02 8.45 5.83
C ASP A 53 -2.13 7.90 6.75
N PHE A 54 -1.95 6.66 7.22
CA PHE A 54 -2.98 5.90 7.92
C PHE A 54 -3.42 6.59 9.22
N LYS A 55 -4.72 6.52 9.47
CA LYS A 55 -5.39 6.87 10.72
C LYS A 55 -6.28 5.71 11.17
N VAL A 56 -6.49 5.60 12.47
CA VAL A 56 -7.47 4.66 13.03
C VAL A 56 -8.84 4.92 12.40
N GLY A 57 -9.53 3.83 12.01
CA GLY A 57 -10.80 3.86 11.30
C GLY A 57 -10.67 3.94 9.77
N ASN A 58 -9.47 4.12 9.20
CA ASN A 58 -9.30 4.03 7.75
C ASN A 58 -9.58 2.61 7.25
N ALA A 59 -10.39 2.51 6.20
CA ALA A 59 -10.57 1.27 5.46
C ALA A 59 -9.35 1.00 4.58
N VAL A 60 -8.91 -0.25 4.55
CA VAL A 60 -7.81 -0.73 3.71
C VAL A 60 -8.15 -2.10 3.14
N MET A 61 -7.37 -2.58 2.17
CA MET A 61 -7.42 -3.98 1.74
C MET A 61 -6.11 -4.68 2.09
N VAL A 62 -6.23 -5.87 2.66
CA VAL A 62 -5.11 -6.72 3.08
C VAL A 62 -5.03 -7.95 2.20
N GLY A 63 -3.85 -8.18 1.63
CA GLY A 63 -3.52 -9.33 0.80
C GLY A 63 -2.96 -10.48 1.63
N ARG A 64 -3.30 -11.71 1.26
CA ARG A 64 -2.73 -12.93 1.82
C ARG A 64 -2.28 -13.86 0.69
N GLN A 65 -1.04 -14.31 0.74
CA GLN A 65 -0.58 -15.36 -0.16
C GLN A 65 -1.22 -16.69 0.25
N VAL A 66 -1.77 -17.40 -0.74
CA VAL A 66 -2.38 -18.72 -0.56
C VAL A 66 -1.67 -19.68 -1.49
N ALA A 67 -1.10 -20.76 -0.94
CA ALA A 67 -0.24 -21.69 -1.69
C ALA A 67 -0.89 -22.28 -2.94
N THR A 68 -2.22 -22.41 -2.95
CA THR A 68 -3.00 -22.96 -4.07
C THR A 68 -3.32 -21.92 -5.15
N LYS A 69 -3.01 -20.64 -4.95
CA LYS A 69 -3.34 -19.55 -5.87
C LYS A 69 -2.09 -18.86 -6.41
N LYS A 70 -2.16 -18.46 -7.69
CA LYS A 70 -1.11 -17.69 -8.36
C LYS A 70 -1.07 -16.22 -7.95
N TYR A 71 -2.14 -15.71 -7.35
CA TYR A 71 -2.29 -14.33 -6.93
C TYR A 71 -2.82 -14.27 -5.49
N PRO A 72 -2.52 -13.20 -4.73
CA PRO A 72 -3.01 -13.04 -3.37
C PRO A 72 -4.53 -12.99 -3.29
N GLU A 73 -5.05 -13.46 -2.17
CA GLU A 73 -6.43 -13.21 -1.76
C GLU A 73 -6.51 -11.88 -1.02
N TRP A 74 -7.51 -11.07 -1.35
CA TRP A 74 -7.67 -9.75 -0.74
C TRP A 74 -8.92 -9.69 0.13
N HIS A 75 -8.80 -9.06 1.29
CA HIS A 75 -9.89 -8.83 2.24
C HIS A 75 -9.98 -7.35 2.57
N ASN A 76 -11.20 -6.85 2.75
CA ASN A 76 -11.41 -5.54 3.35
C ASN A 76 -11.04 -5.60 4.84
N ALA A 77 -10.44 -4.54 5.34
CA ALA A 77 -10.01 -4.42 6.72
C ALA A 77 -10.12 -2.96 7.21
N VAL A 78 -10.02 -2.75 8.51
CA VAL A 78 -10.01 -1.41 9.12
C VAL A 78 -8.77 -1.25 9.99
N VAL A 79 -8.10 -0.11 9.88
CA VAL A 79 -6.97 0.24 10.75
C VAL A 79 -7.48 0.48 12.18
N THR A 80 -6.96 -0.26 13.15
CA THR A 80 -7.34 -0.15 14.57
C THR A 80 -6.28 0.55 15.42
N ALA A 81 -5.02 0.54 14.99
CA ALA A 81 -3.94 1.26 15.65
C ALA A 81 -2.85 1.66 14.64
N VAL A 82 -2.11 2.72 14.95
CA VAL A 82 -0.95 3.19 14.20
C VAL A 82 0.16 3.49 15.19
N THR A 83 1.35 2.95 14.98
CA THR A 83 2.51 3.19 15.84
C THR A 83 3.76 3.40 15.00
N ALA A 84 4.74 4.13 15.55
CA ALA A 84 6.09 4.07 15.04
C ALA A 84 6.70 2.68 15.31
N CYS A 85 7.51 2.18 14.39
CA CYS A 85 8.36 1.02 14.63
C CYS A 85 9.40 1.38 15.69
N GLU A 86 9.34 0.73 16.85
CA GLU A 86 10.41 0.78 17.83
C GLU A 86 11.67 0.13 17.24
N GLY A 87 12.81 0.85 17.28
CA GLY A 87 14.10 0.35 16.84
C GLY A 87 14.36 0.39 15.32
N CYS A 88 13.53 1.07 14.52
CA CYS A 88 13.86 1.29 13.12
C CYS A 88 14.73 2.55 12.96
N GLU A 89 15.90 2.39 12.34
CA GLU A 89 16.82 3.52 12.01
C GLU A 89 16.28 4.44 10.90
N VAL A 90 15.17 4.05 10.26
CA VAL A 90 14.52 4.82 9.21
C VAL A 90 13.43 5.69 9.84
N ASP A 91 13.65 7.01 9.84
CA ASP A 91 12.64 7.99 10.22
C ASP A 91 11.31 7.71 9.50
N GLY A 92 10.23 7.61 10.28
CA GLY A 92 8.89 7.39 9.75
C GLY A 92 8.55 5.93 9.40
N CYS A 93 9.31 4.95 9.89
CA CYS A 93 8.87 3.55 9.83
C CYS A 93 7.64 3.35 10.73
N LEU A 94 6.49 3.10 10.12
CA LEU A 94 5.20 2.97 10.78
C LEU A 94 4.71 1.53 10.70
N ARG A 95 4.03 1.05 11.75
CA ARG A 95 3.20 -0.15 11.71
C ARG A 95 1.75 0.20 11.95
N ILE A 96 0.89 -0.59 11.36
CA ILE A 96 -0.56 -0.50 11.57
C ILE A 96 -1.09 -1.82 12.10
N GLU A 97 -2.04 -1.76 13.02
CA GLU A 97 -2.90 -2.89 13.33
C GLU A 97 -4.12 -2.79 12.42
N VAL A 98 -4.47 -3.90 11.78
CA VAL A 98 -5.67 -4.03 10.94
C VAL A 98 -6.57 -5.11 11.52
N ASP A 99 -7.87 -4.83 11.54
CA ASP A 99 -8.92 -5.80 11.85
C ASP A 99 -9.51 -6.35 10.54
N ILE A 100 -9.36 -7.66 10.37
CA ILE A 100 -9.84 -8.43 9.22
C ILE A 100 -10.90 -9.40 9.75
N ASP A 101 -12.18 -9.07 9.57
CA ASP A 101 -13.32 -9.91 9.98
C ASP A 101 -13.27 -10.33 11.48
N GLY A 102 -12.83 -9.44 12.37
CA GLY A 102 -12.68 -9.68 13.80
C GLY A 102 -11.30 -10.22 14.21
N SER A 103 -10.42 -10.50 13.25
CA SER A 103 -9.06 -10.97 13.50
C SER A 103 -8.05 -9.83 13.30
N LYS A 104 -7.32 -9.51 14.38
CA LYS A 104 -6.33 -8.42 14.37
C LYS A 104 -4.94 -8.88 13.93
N GLN A 105 -4.26 -8.05 13.14
CA GLN A 105 -2.91 -8.31 12.68
C GLN A 105 -2.09 -7.01 12.58
N TRP A 106 -0.84 -7.04 13.04
CA TRP A 106 0.12 -5.95 12.83
C TRP A 106 0.88 -6.10 11.51
N MET A 107 0.94 -5.04 10.72
CA MET A 107 1.64 -4.98 9.43
C MET A 107 2.58 -3.78 9.36
N ASP A 108 3.61 -3.88 8.54
CA ASP A 108 4.40 -2.72 8.13
C ASP A 108 3.50 -1.81 7.28
N ALA A 109 3.45 -0.50 7.58
CA ALA A 109 2.64 0.44 6.82
C ALA A 109 3.06 0.52 5.34
N GLN A 110 4.28 0.08 5.02
CA GLN A 110 4.84 0.01 3.68
C GLN A 110 4.69 -1.36 3.02
N ASP A 111 4.00 -2.32 3.64
CA ASP A 111 3.76 -3.65 3.06
C ASP A 111 3.01 -3.54 1.72
N GLU A 112 3.45 -4.31 0.73
CA GLU A 112 2.85 -4.38 -0.61
C GLU A 112 1.61 -5.29 -0.63
N MET A 113 1.34 -6.01 0.46
CA MET A 113 0.07 -6.67 0.76
C MET A 113 -0.96 -5.71 1.38
N LEU A 114 -0.71 -4.40 1.34
CA LEU A 114 -1.70 -3.35 1.64
C LEU A 114 -2.01 -2.56 0.38
N CYS A 115 -3.30 -2.31 0.13
CA CYS A 115 -3.73 -1.39 -0.92
C CYS A 115 -4.99 -0.59 -0.52
N PRO A 116 -5.31 0.49 -1.25
CA PRO A 116 -6.54 1.25 -1.02
C PRO A 116 -7.81 0.40 -1.21
N PRO A 117 -8.91 0.72 -0.50
CA PRO A 117 -10.21 0.12 -0.75
C PRO A 117 -10.62 0.16 -2.22
N GLY A 118 -11.19 -0.94 -2.71
CA GLY A 118 -11.68 -1.07 -4.08
C GLY A 118 -10.61 -1.39 -5.14
N THR A 119 -9.33 -1.50 -4.76
CA THR A 119 -8.26 -1.87 -5.71
C THR A 119 -8.40 -3.30 -6.23
N HIS A 120 -8.83 -4.23 -5.36
CA HIS A 120 -9.02 -5.64 -5.71
C HIS A 120 -10.44 -6.12 -5.36
N LYS A 121 -10.84 -7.29 -5.88
CA LYS A 121 -12.10 -7.93 -5.47
C LYS A 121 -11.90 -8.59 -4.10
N ALA A 122 -12.50 -8.01 -3.07
CA ALA A 122 -12.43 -8.55 -1.71
C ALA A 122 -13.26 -9.84 -1.57
N ILE A 123 -12.70 -10.84 -0.88
CA ILE A 123 -13.41 -12.10 -0.59
C ILE A 123 -14.56 -11.87 0.39
N ASN A 124 -14.34 -11.05 1.42
CA ASN A 124 -15.35 -10.68 2.41
C ASN A 124 -16.28 -9.55 1.95
N SER A 125 -16.31 -9.22 0.65
CA SER A 125 -17.20 -8.17 0.11
C SER A 125 -18.70 -8.45 0.36
N SER A 126 -19.10 -9.71 0.53
CA SER A 126 -20.47 -10.09 0.88
C SER A 126 -20.81 -9.97 2.38
N MET A 127 -19.81 -9.96 3.26
CA MET A 127 -20.00 -9.89 4.73
C MET A 127 -20.43 -8.49 5.19
N LEU A 128 -20.16 -7.45 4.39
CA LEU A 128 -20.65 -6.08 4.60
C LEU A 128 -22.18 -5.94 4.49
N LYS A 129 -22.90 -6.95 3.99
CA LYS A 129 -24.37 -6.93 3.93
C LYS A 129 -25.05 -7.15 5.28
N HIS A 130 -24.34 -7.49 6.35
CA HIS A 130 -24.93 -7.80 7.65
C HIS A 130 -24.48 -6.84 8.77
N MET A 131 -23.72 -5.79 8.44
CA MET A 131 -23.31 -4.75 9.40
C MET A 131 -23.79 -3.35 9.00
N ALA A 132 -24.82 -3.25 8.15
CA ALA A 132 -25.61 -2.02 8.11
C ALA A 132 -26.46 -2.01 9.39
N PRO A 133 -26.31 -1.02 10.29
CA PRO A 133 -27.32 -0.79 11.30
C PRO A 133 -28.64 -0.55 10.57
N LEU A 134 -29.67 -1.32 10.91
CA LEU A 134 -31.00 -0.75 10.86
C LEU A 134 -31.00 0.37 11.90
N PHE A 135 -31.55 1.52 11.50
CA PHE A 135 -31.72 2.78 12.23
C PHE A 135 -30.60 3.82 12.02
#